data_AF-A0A9N8VN70-F1
#
_entry.id   AF-A0A9N8VN70-F1
#
_cell.length_a   1.000
_cell.length_b   1.000
_cell.length_c   1.000
_cell.angle_alpha   90.00
_cell.angle_beta   90.00
_cell.angle_gamma   90.00
#
_symmetry.space_group_name_H-M   'P 1'
#
loop_
_entity.id
_entity.type
_entity.pdbx_description
1 polymer ?
#
loop_
_entity_poly.entity_id
_entity_poly.type
_entity_poly.pdbx_seq_one_letter_code
_entity_poly.pdbx_strand_id
1 'polypeptide(L)'
;MPLNVLIGTYNLNQRLLNQELTSWLFPLSTSSPSLLEKPDIIAIGFQEFNEYPNAFLNINSETRIKHCEGMIERAIYNCTRERYYQVTRSIFVGLALVIYVRDELINQIKDVEVEQIGVGPMWIGNKGAIVVRLIIFIDSSRENVNSVCFVCAHLAPHSKNVLKRNKDFQSIIQRLSTPYKKKYDTMYDNDYVFFFGDLNYRIELNYLKNPSLTISRLMNLLNTNQHQLVLPFDQLNIERKRGRVFNGFQEGEVKFSPTYKYYVDTFDSFNFSKRIPGWYHKPVSALFTINFIPPNIKTTNVTINIKIDKWRVVKKVIGNIFTRIAGLLWWLFGTRRGIKLFFVLITSILISWYFINLLLIKYRGKS
;
A
#
# COMPACT_ATOMS: atom_id res chain seq x y z
N MET A 1 18.97 -9.16 5.83
CA MET A 1 19.32 -8.69 4.46
C MET A 1 18.26 -7.67 4.05
N PRO A 2 18.59 -6.57 3.35
CA PRO A 2 17.58 -5.77 2.66
C PRO A 2 16.77 -6.67 1.71
N LEU A 3 15.46 -6.43 1.58
CA LEU A 3 14.62 -7.08 0.55
C LEU A 3 14.25 -6.05 -0.51
N ASN A 4 14.35 -6.43 -1.77
CA ASN A 4 13.97 -5.60 -2.89
C ASN A 4 12.58 -6.00 -3.35
N VAL A 5 11.67 -5.02 -3.40
CA VAL A 5 10.26 -5.25 -3.74
C VAL A 5 9.92 -4.45 -4.98
N LEU A 6 9.49 -5.15 -6.03
CA LEU A 6 8.97 -4.55 -7.25
C LEU A 6 7.44 -4.53 -7.20
N ILE A 7 6.86 -3.38 -7.48
CA ILE A 7 5.40 -3.22 -7.52
C ILE A 7 4.99 -2.66 -8.88
N GLY A 8 4.07 -3.38 -9.51
CA GLY A 8 3.42 -2.96 -10.75
C GLY A 8 1.92 -2.80 -10.57
N THR A 9 1.35 -1.78 -11.20
CA THR A 9 -0.10 -1.59 -11.25
C THR A 9 -0.57 -1.25 -12.66
N TYR A 10 -1.66 -1.88 -13.10
CA TYR A 10 -2.15 -1.75 -14.47
C TYR A 10 -3.68 -1.80 -14.55
N ASN A 11 -4.34 -0.71 -14.97
CA ASN A 11 -5.76 -0.76 -15.32
C ASN A 11 -5.89 -1.29 -16.76
N LEU A 12 -6.46 -2.48 -16.91
CA LEU A 12 -6.65 -3.15 -18.20
C LEU A 12 -7.77 -2.53 -19.03
N ASN A 13 -8.57 -1.63 -18.45
CA ASN A 13 -9.75 -1.05 -19.08
C ASN A 13 -10.63 -2.13 -19.71
N GLN A 14 -10.76 -3.27 -19.00
CA GLN A 14 -11.53 -4.44 -19.41
C GLN A 14 -11.04 -5.09 -20.71
N ARG A 15 -9.78 -4.88 -21.12
CA ARG A 15 -9.21 -5.47 -22.34
C ARG A 15 -8.22 -6.55 -22.03
N LEU A 16 -8.11 -7.57 -22.88
CA LEU A 16 -7.04 -8.55 -22.74
C LEU A 16 -5.67 -7.86 -22.83
N LEU A 17 -4.75 -8.29 -21.96
CA LEU A 17 -3.39 -7.80 -21.97
C LEU A 17 -2.66 -8.41 -23.17
N ASN A 18 -2.39 -7.59 -24.20
CA ASN A 18 -1.76 -8.09 -25.43
C ASN A 18 -0.33 -7.57 -25.62
N GLN A 19 0.11 -6.65 -24.75
CA GLN A 19 1.43 -6.02 -24.84
C GLN A 19 2.48 -6.77 -24.03
N GLU A 20 3.68 -6.90 -24.57
CA GLU A 20 4.84 -7.44 -23.88
C GLU A 20 5.16 -6.63 -22.60
N LEU A 21 5.49 -7.31 -21.50
CA LEU A 21 5.62 -6.69 -20.17
C LEU A 21 7.07 -6.48 -19.71
N THR A 22 8.08 -6.98 -20.42
CA THR A 22 9.50 -6.91 -20.02
C THR A 22 9.92 -5.47 -19.82
N SER A 23 9.70 -4.61 -20.81
CA SER A 23 10.04 -3.18 -20.74
C SER A 23 9.19 -2.40 -19.74
N TRP A 24 7.97 -2.88 -19.47
CA TRP A 24 7.11 -2.32 -18.43
C TRP A 24 7.66 -2.70 -17.05
N LEU A 25 7.82 -3.99 -16.73
CA LEU A 25 8.30 -4.54 -15.44
C LEU A 25 9.72 -4.11 -15.10
N PHE A 26 10.61 -4.18 -16.08
CA PHE A 26 12.03 -3.90 -15.91
C PHE A 26 12.44 -2.82 -16.92
N PRO A 27 12.06 -1.54 -16.68
CA PRO A 27 12.51 -0.45 -17.52
C PRO A 27 14.05 -0.45 -17.50
N LEU A 28 14.65 -0.57 -18.69
CA LEU A 28 16.09 -0.74 -18.85
C LEU A 28 16.84 0.40 -18.15
N SER A 29 17.53 0.09 -17.06
CA SER A 29 18.62 0.92 -16.57
C SER A 29 19.70 0.90 -17.66
N THR A 30 19.93 2.06 -18.28
CA THR A 30 20.93 2.32 -19.31
C THR A 30 22.35 2.16 -18.76
N SER A 31 22.78 0.93 -18.44
CA SER A 31 24.17 0.50 -18.32
C SER A 31 24.23 -0.95 -17.79
N SER A 32 24.28 -1.93 -18.71
CA SER A 32 24.59 -3.34 -18.45
C SER A 32 23.54 -4.19 -17.71
N PRO A 33 22.94 -5.21 -18.37
CA PRO A 33 22.04 -6.20 -17.75
C PRO A 33 22.63 -6.96 -16.55
N SER A 34 23.96 -7.03 -16.46
CA SER A 34 24.69 -7.68 -15.36
C SER A 34 24.59 -6.95 -14.02
N LEU A 35 24.18 -5.67 -14.02
CA LEU A 35 24.04 -4.83 -12.83
C LEU A 35 22.58 -4.64 -12.40
N LEU A 36 21.62 -5.29 -13.07
CA LEU A 36 20.22 -5.19 -12.70
C LEU A 36 20.02 -5.78 -11.29
N GLU A 37 19.66 -4.92 -10.34
CA GLU A 37 19.27 -5.36 -9.02
C GLU A 37 17.93 -6.09 -9.10
N LYS A 38 17.97 -7.40 -8.82
CA LYS A 38 16.84 -8.30 -8.99
C LYS A 38 15.91 -8.20 -7.77
N PRO A 39 14.59 -8.07 -7.96
CA PRO A 39 13.65 -7.99 -6.86
C PRO A 39 13.52 -9.34 -6.14
N ASP A 40 13.42 -9.34 -4.82
CA ASP A 40 13.11 -10.54 -4.05
C ASP A 40 11.61 -10.86 -4.07
N ILE A 41 10.77 -9.81 -4.17
CA ILE A 41 9.32 -9.92 -4.23
C ILE A 41 8.80 -9.05 -5.38
N ILE A 42 7.89 -9.60 -6.18
CA ILE A 42 7.21 -8.89 -7.27
C ILE A 42 5.71 -8.96 -7.02
N ALA A 43 5.05 -7.81 -6.85
CA ALA A 43 3.61 -7.72 -6.65
C ALA A 43 2.94 -6.93 -7.78
N ILE A 44 2.06 -7.59 -8.55
CA ILE A 44 1.41 -7.01 -9.74
C ILE A 44 -0.09 -6.93 -9.53
N GLY A 45 -0.61 -5.70 -9.49
CA GLY A 45 -2.03 -5.40 -9.35
C GLY A 45 -2.69 -4.98 -10.65
N PHE A 46 -3.85 -5.56 -10.96
CA PHE A 46 -4.68 -5.17 -12.10
C PHE A 46 -5.99 -4.54 -11.64
N GLN A 47 -6.46 -3.54 -12.40
CA GLN A 47 -7.78 -2.92 -12.23
C GLN A 47 -8.56 -2.97 -13.54
N GLU A 48 -9.90 -2.90 -13.43
CA GLU A 48 -10.80 -3.25 -14.55
C GLU A 48 -10.41 -4.58 -15.19
N PHE A 49 -10.11 -5.55 -14.31
CA PHE A 49 -9.55 -6.82 -14.71
C PHE A 49 -10.52 -7.58 -15.58
N ASN A 50 -11.75 -7.86 -15.14
CA ASN A 50 -12.73 -8.56 -15.96
C ASN A 50 -13.64 -7.63 -16.76
N GLU A 51 -14.08 -8.11 -17.92
CA GLU A 51 -15.13 -7.49 -18.74
C GLU A 51 -16.50 -7.58 -18.08
N TYR A 52 -17.35 -6.57 -18.23
CA TYR A 52 -18.76 -6.70 -17.85
C TYR A 52 -19.58 -7.36 -18.97
N PRO A 53 -20.57 -8.21 -18.63
CA PRO A 53 -21.01 -8.58 -17.27
C PRO A 53 -20.19 -9.71 -16.62
N ASN A 54 -19.24 -10.32 -17.35
CA ASN A 54 -18.46 -11.50 -16.93
C ASN A 54 -17.77 -11.34 -15.56
N ALA A 55 -17.36 -10.12 -15.21
CA ALA A 55 -16.77 -9.77 -13.92
C ALA A 55 -17.63 -10.19 -12.72
N PHE A 56 -18.95 -10.05 -12.83
CA PHE A 56 -19.89 -10.42 -11.76
C PHE A 56 -20.11 -11.93 -11.65
N LEU A 57 -20.04 -12.61 -12.78
CA LEU A 57 -20.28 -14.05 -12.88
C LEU A 57 -18.97 -14.86 -12.77
N ASN A 58 -17.83 -14.17 -12.59
CA ASN A 58 -16.49 -14.74 -12.58
C ASN A 58 -16.18 -15.58 -13.84
N ILE A 59 -16.84 -15.29 -14.97
CA ILE A 59 -16.69 -16.02 -16.22
C ILE A 59 -15.32 -15.68 -16.82
N ASN A 60 -14.59 -16.71 -17.27
CA ASN A 60 -13.27 -16.61 -17.89
C ASN A 60 -12.15 -15.99 -17.03
N SER A 61 -12.42 -15.69 -15.76
CA SER A 61 -11.45 -15.02 -14.87
C SER A 61 -10.18 -15.85 -14.67
N GLU A 62 -10.33 -17.17 -14.58
CA GLU A 62 -9.23 -18.13 -14.45
C GLU A 62 -8.34 -18.16 -15.71
N THR A 63 -8.93 -18.26 -16.90
CA THR A 63 -8.18 -18.23 -18.16
C THR A 63 -7.43 -16.91 -18.34
N ARG A 64 -8.09 -15.81 -17.96
CA ARG A 64 -7.53 -14.47 -18.10
C ARG A 64 -6.39 -14.20 -17.13
N ILE A 65 -6.47 -14.69 -15.89
CA ILE A 65 -5.38 -14.53 -14.93
C ILE A 65 -4.17 -15.36 -15.36
N LYS A 66 -4.38 -16.61 -15.84
CA LYS A 66 -3.32 -17.45 -16.39
C LYS A 66 -2.60 -16.80 -17.57
N HIS A 67 -3.34 -16.12 -18.44
CA HIS A 67 -2.76 -15.33 -19.52
C HIS A 67 -1.86 -14.21 -18.97
N CYS A 68 -2.31 -13.46 -17.97
CA CYS A 68 -1.51 -12.41 -17.35
C CYS A 68 -0.28 -12.96 -16.60
N GLU A 69 -0.43 -14.07 -15.86
CA GLU A 69 0.64 -14.78 -15.16
C GLU A 69 1.73 -15.20 -16.16
N GLY A 70 1.37 -15.83 -17.28
CA GLY A 70 2.33 -16.23 -18.31
C GLY A 70 3.08 -15.06 -18.95
N MET A 71 2.47 -13.89 -19.05
CA MET A 71 3.14 -12.68 -19.54
C MET A 71 4.11 -12.10 -18.50
N ILE A 72 3.72 -12.11 -17.23
CA ILE A 72 4.58 -11.67 -16.12
C ILE A 72 5.79 -12.61 -15.99
N GLU A 73 5.55 -13.92 -15.99
CA GLU A 73 6.60 -14.95 -15.88
C GLU A 73 7.61 -14.86 -17.03
N ARG A 74 7.13 -14.64 -18.27
CA ARG A 74 8.00 -14.41 -19.42
C ARG A 74 8.87 -13.17 -19.23
N ALA A 75 8.30 -12.07 -18.77
CA ALA A 75 9.03 -10.83 -18.51
C ALA A 75 10.06 -10.97 -17.38
N ILE A 76 9.71 -11.67 -16.29
CA ILE A 76 10.64 -12.02 -15.22
C ILE A 76 11.79 -12.83 -15.79
N TYR A 77 11.50 -13.93 -16.50
CA TYR A 77 12.54 -14.80 -17.05
C TYR A 77 13.46 -14.07 -18.03
N ASN A 78 12.91 -13.23 -18.91
CA ASN A 78 13.68 -12.46 -19.89
C ASN A 78 14.73 -11.56 -19.23
N CYS A 79 14.39 -10.92 -18.10
CA CYS A 79 15.25 -9.94 -17.42
C CYS A 79 16.12 -10.53 -16.33
N THR A 80 15.58 -11.40 -15.47
CA THR A 80 16.30 -11.88 -14.28
C THR A 80 17.08 -13.14 -14.54
N ARG A 81 16.64 -13.96 -15.52
CA ARG A 81 17.12 -15.33 -15.80
C ARG A 81 17.08 -16.24 -14.57
N GLU A 82 16.17 -15.95 -13.64
CA GLU A 82 16.03 -16.64 -12.35
C GLU A 82 14.63 -17.21 -12.17
N ARG A 83 14.51 -18.14 -11.22
CA ARG A 83 13.23 -18.74 -10.85
C ARG A 83 12.52 -17.87 -9.80
N TYR A 84 11.25 -17.62 -10.08
CA TYR A 84 10.32 -16.98 -9.16
C TYR A 84 9.11 -17.88 -9.02
N TYR A 85 8.58 -17.97 -7.80
CA TYR A 85 7.40 -18.77 -7.47
C TYR A 85 6.23 -17.85 -7.19
N GLN A 86 5.09 -18.13 -7.80
CA GLN A 86 3.85 -17.49 -7.44
C GLN A 86 3.44 -17.92 -6.03
N VAL A 87 3.48 -16.99 -5.08
CA VAL A 87 3.09 -17.21 -3.68
C VAL A 87 1.57 -17.14 -3.54
N THR A 88 0.94 -16.20 -4.24
CA THR A 88 -0.51 -16.08 -4.24
C THR A 88 -1.03 -15.34 -5.46
N ARG A 89 -2.29 -15.61 -5.75
CA ARG A 89 -3.12 -14.80 -6.64
C ARG A 89 -4.49 -14.60 -6.02
N SER A 90 -5.13 -13.49 -6.36
CA SER A 90 -6.52 -13.24 -6.00
C SER A 90 -7.19 -12.40 -7.07
N ILE A 91 -8.46 -12.70 -7.33
CA ILE A 91 -9.32 -11.96 -8.26
C ILE A 91 -10.56 -11.53 -7.48
N PHE A 92 -10.88 -10.24 -7.54
CA PHE A 92 -12.04 -9.67 -6.88
C PHE A 92 -12.80 -8.79 -7.87
N VAL A 93 -13.72 -9.41 -8.61
CA VAL A 93 -14.58 -8.79 -9.62
C VAL A 93 -13.75 -8.03 -10.68
N GLY A 94 -13.52 -6.73 -10.48
CA GLY A 94 -12.72 -5.88 -11.36
C GLY A 94 -11.26 -5.69 -10.94
N LEU A 95 -10.77 -6.39 -9.91
CA LEU A 95 -9.38 -6.34 -9.47
C LEU A 95 -8.73 -7.71 -9.60
N ALA A 96 -7.41 -7.73 -9.82
CA ALA A 96 -6.57 -8.90 -9.58
C ALA A 96 -5.26 -8.49 -8.92
N LEU A 97 -4.65 -9.39 -8.16
CA LEU A 97 -3.32 -9.22 -7.57
C LEU A 97 -2.59 -10.56 -7.61
N VAL A 98 -1.37 -10.55 -8.14
CA VAL A 98 -0.47 -11.71 -8.16
C VAL A 98 0.84 -11.33 -7.49
N ILE A 99 1.36 -12.21 -6.64
CA ILE A 99 2.65 -12.02 -5.97
C ILE A 99 3.58 -13.17 -6.29
N TYR A 100 4.76 -12.82 -6.80
CA TYR A 100 5.87 -13.73 -7.04
C TYR A 100 7.00 -13.46 -6.04
N VAL A 101 7.70 -14.51 -5.65
CA VAL A 101 8.87 -14.44 -4.76
C VAL A 101 10.02 -15.22 -5.39
N ARG A 102 11.22 -14.65 -5.32
CA ARG A 102 12.45 -15.25 -5.80
C ARG A 102 12.75 -16.58 -5.08
N ASP A 103 13.30 -17.56 -5.79
CA ASP A 103 13.55 -18.93 -5.28
C ASP A 103 14.24 -18.96 -3.90
N GLU A 104 15.27 -18.12 -3.67
CA GLU A 104 16.00 -18.15 -2.39
C GLU A 104 15.15 -17.70 -1.19
N LEU A 105 14.05 -16.95 -1.41
CA LEU A 105 13.17 -16.44 -0.37
C LEU A 105 11.95 -17.34 -0.11
N ILE A 106 11.63 -18.29 -0.99
CA ILE A 106 10.36 -19.05 -0.91
C ILE A 106 10.17 -19.78 0.43
N ASN A 107 11.24 -20.36 0.97
CA ASN A 107 11.21 -21.11 2.23
C ASN A 107 11.00 -20.20 3.47
N GLN A 108 11.28 -18.90 3.32
CA GLN A 108 11.13 -17.89 4.37
C GLN A 108 9.71 -17.29 4.43
N ILE A 109 8.92 -17.44 3.37
CA ILE A 109 7.53 -16.98 3.33
C ILE A 109 6.64 -17.96 4.11
N LYS A 110 5.85 -17.43 5.05
CA LYS A 110 4.80 -18.12 5.81
C LYS A 110 3.55 -17.24 5.90
N ASP A 111 2.47 -17.84 6.37
CA ASP A 111 1.18 -17.19 6.66
C ASP A 111 0.76 -16.19 5.57
N VAL A 112 0.42 -16.72 4.40
CA VAL A 112 -0.11 -15.95 3.28
C VAL A 112 -1.61 -15.73 3.51
N GLU A 113 -1.98 -14.50 3.87
CA GLU A 113 -3.38 -14.14 4.10
C GLU A 113 -3.89 -13.26 2.97
N VAL A 114 -5.11 -13.52 2.49
CA VAL A 114 -5.76 -12.75 1.44
C VAL A 114 -7.11 -12.25 1.93
N GLU A 115 -7.35 -10.95 1.78
CA GLU A 115 -8.63 -10.30 2.10
C GLU A 115 -9.12 -9.48 0.90
N GLN A 116 -10.44 -9.47 0.69
CA GLN A 116 -11.09 -8.72 -0.39
C GLN A 116 -12.09 -7.75 0.22
N ILE A 117 -11.95 -6.46 -0.07
CA ILE A 117 -12.74 -5.40 0.54
C ILE A 117 -13.43 -4.59 -0.55
N GLY A 118 -14.75 -4.70 -0.67
CA GLY A 118 -15.54 -3.86 -1.58
C GLY A 118 -15.90 -2.50 -0.97
N VAL A 119 -15.86 -1.45 -1.79
CA VAL A 119 -16.27 -0.06 -1.43
C VAL A 119 -17.17 0.59 -2.49
N GLY A 120 -17.49 -0.16 -3.55
CA GLY A 120 -18.41 0.24 -4.61
C GLY A 120 -19.87 0.32 -4.14
N PRO A 121 -20.80 0.67 -5.06
CA PRO A 121 -22.24 0.54 -4.82
C PRO A 121 -22.57 -0.88 -4.32
N MET A 122 -23.36 -0.98 -3.24
CA MET A 122 -23.67 -2.24 -2.55
C MET A 122 -22.44 -3.06 -2.11
N TRP A 123 -21.30 -2.41 -1.86
CA TRP A 123 -20.04 -3.07 -1.45
C TRP A 123 -19.49 -4.07 -2.49
N ILE A 124 -19.88 -3.92 -3.76
CA ILE A 124 -19.43 -4.78 -4.85
C ILE A 124 -17.95 -4.49 -5.21
N GLY A 125 -17.21 -5.56 -5.52
CA GLY A 125 -15.77 -5.54 -5.79
C GLY A 125 -15.27 -4.84 -7.06
N ASN A 126 -16.12 -4.14 -7.81
CA ASN A 126 -15.66 -3.31 -8.94
C ASN A 126 -14.87 -2.07 -8.49
N LYS A 127 -15.04 -1.71 -7.21
CA LYS A 127 -14.25 -0.72 -6.49
C LYS A 127 -13.99 -1.30 -5.11
N GLY A 128 -12.76 -1.26 -4.66
CA GLY A 128 -12.35 -1.99 -3.48
C GLY A 128 -10.85 -2.13 -3.38
N ALA A 129 -10.42 -3.13 -2.62
CA ALA A 129 -9.05 -3.57 -2.57
C ALA A 129 -8.95 -5.09 -2.43
N ILE A 130 -7.88 -5.65 -3.00
CA ILE A 130 -7.36 -6.95 -2.63
C ILE A 130 -6.16 -6.71 -1.74
N VAL A 131 -6.11 -7.39 -0.60
CA VAL A 131 -5.03 -7.27 0.38
C VAL A 131 -4.37 -8.61 0.59
N VAL A 132 -3.05 -8.64 0.45
CA VAL A 132 -2.23 -9.81 0.72
C VAL A 132 -1.25 -9.48 1.82
N ARG A 133 -1.22 -10.29 2.88
CA ARG A 133 -0.24 -10.21 3.95
C ARG A 133 0.68 -11.42 3.89
N LEU A 134 1.98 -11.17 3.96
CA LEU A 134 3.02 -12.18 4.04
C LEU A 134 3.78 -12.03 5.35
N ILE A 135 4.11 -13.16 5.96
CA ILE A 135 5.02 -13.24 7.10
C ILE A 135 6.36 -13.79 6.57
N ILE A 136 7.43 -13.03 6.74
CA ILE A 136 8.76 -13.35 6.20
C ILE A 136 9.75 -13.55 7.34
N PHE A 137 10.32 -14.74 7.46
CA PHE A 137 11.38 -15.06 8.42
C PHE A 137 12.73 -14.58 7.90
N ILE A 138 13.37 -13.66 8.60
CA ILE A 138 14.60 -12.97 8.12
C ILE A 138 15.85 -13.82 8.36
N ASP A 139 15.78 -14.77 9.29
CA ASP A 139 16.88 -15.69 9.60
C ASP A 139 16.36 -17.07 10.02
N SER A 140 17.29 -18.03 10.06
CA SER A 140 17.02 -19.42 10.43
C SER A 140 16.58 -19.60 11.87
N SER A 141 16.77 -18.59 12.75
CA SER A 141 16.36 -18.66 14.15
C SER A 141 14.84 -18.64 14.33
N ARG A 142 14.11 -18.18 13.29
CA ARG A 142 12.66 -17.98 13.29
C ARG A 142 12.15 -16.96 14.33
N GLU A 143 13.03 -16.21 14.98
CA GLU A 143 12.66 -15.18 15.96
C GLU A 143 12.44 -13.82 15.29
N ASN A 144 13.17 -13.53 14.21
CA ASN A 144 13.05 -12.29 13.46
C ASN A 144 12.09 -12.44 12.28
N VAL A 145 10.93 -11.79 12.40
CA VAL A 145 9.84 -11.91 11.43
C VAL A 145 9.39 -10.53 10.98
N ASN A 146 9.21 -10.36 9.68
CA ASN A 146 8.57 -9.18 9.10
C ASN A 146 7.18 -9.51 8.58
N SER A 147 6.26 -8.61 8.85
CA SER A 147 4.94 -8.56 8.24
C SER A 147 4.95 -7.57 7.07
N VAL A 148 4.68 -8.09 5.88
CA VAL A 148 4.64 -7.31 4.64
C VAL A 148 3.23 -7.39 4.06
N CYS A 149 2.59 -6.24 3.88
CA CYS A 149 1.22 -6.14 3.40
C CYS A 149 1.17 -5.44 2.04
N PHE A 150 0.45 -6.01 1.08
CA PHE A 150 0.22 -5.48 -0.26
C PHE A 150 -1.28 -5.21 -0.45
N VAL A 151 -1.65 -3.98 -0.77
CA VAL A 151 -3.04 -3.53 -0.92
C VAL A 151 -3.21 -3.00 -2.34
N CYS A 152 -3.75 -3.80 -3.25
CA CYS A 152 -4.11 -3.38 -4.60
C CYS A 152 -5.55 -2.82 -4.59
N ALA A 153 -5.72 -1.53 -4.84
CA ALA A 153 -6.98 -0.81 -4.72
C ALA A 153 -7.49 -0.21 -6.03
N HIS A 154 -8.80 -0.07 -6.13
CA HIS A 154 -9.48 0.64 -7.20
C HIS A 154 -10.57 1.54 -6.59
N LEU A 155 -10.28 2.84 -6.48
CA LEU A 155 -11.14 3.79 -5.76
C LEU A 155 -12.13 4.52 -6.68
N ALA A 156 -13.11 5.20 -6.09
CA ALA A 156 -14.18 5.86 -6.85
C ALA A 156 -13.68 6.78 -7.98
N PRO A 157 -14.27 6.66 -9.19
CA PRO A 157 -13.86 7.44 -10.36
C PRO A 157 -14.44 8.85 -10.33
N HIS A 158 -14.09 9.65 -11.34
CA HIS A 158 -14.51 11.05 -11.58
C HIS A 158 -13.83 12.09 -10.68
N SER A 159 -13.48 13.25 -11.26
CA SER A 159 -12.76 14.33 -10.57
C SER A 159 -13.47 14.86 -9.34
N LYS A 160 -14.78 15.04 -9.40
CA LYS A 160 -15.60 15.55 -8.28
C LYS A 160 -15.67 14.63 -7.05
N ASN A 161 -15.28 13.37 -7.17
CA ASN A 161 -15.50 12.35 -6.13
C ASN A 161 -14.33 12.23 -5.12
N VAL A 162 -13.61 13.31 -4.83
CA VAL A 162 -12.47 13.30 -3.88
C VAL A 162 -12.90 12.79 -2.51
N LEU A 163 -13.98 13.34 -1.96
CA LEU A 163 -14.50 12.93 -0.65
C LEU A 163 -14.90 11.44 -0.61
N LYS A 164 -15.43 10.92 -1.72
CA LYS A 164 -15.76 9.50 -1.83
C LYS A 164 -14.49 8.64 -1.87
N ARG A 165 -13.44 9.02 -2.61
CA ARG A 165 -12.14 8.31 -2.57
C ARG A 165 -11.50 8.30 -1.20
N ASN A 166 -11.57 9.42 -0.47
CA ASN A 166 -11.07 9.46 0.92
C ASN A 166 -11.85 8.51 1.81
N LYS A 167 -13.19 8.48 1.68
CA LYS A 167 -14.04 7.53 2.39
C LYS A 167 -13.74 6.08 2.00
N ASP A 168 -13.51 5.80 0.72
CA ASP A 168 -13.13 4.47 0.23
C ASP A 168 -11.82 4.01 0.88
N PHE A 169 -10.79 4.87 0.89
CA PHE A 169 -9.52 4.63 1.58
C PHE A 169 -9.73 4.35 3.07
N GLN A 170 -10.47 5.20 3.79
CA GLN A 170 -10.76 5.01 5.21
C GLN A 170 -11.49 3.68 5.46
N SER A 171 -12.44 3.33 4.58
CA SER A 171 -13.23 2.10 4.68
C SER A 171 -12.38 0.84 4.46
N ILE A 172 -11.38 0.91 3.56
CA ILE A 172 -10.38 -0.15 3.37
C ILE A 172 -9.52 -0.27 4.63
N ILE A 173 -8.95 0.84 5.12
CA ILE A 173 -8.05 0.83 6.30
C ILE A 173 -8.76 0.31 7.56
N GLN A 174 -10.00 0.73 7.79
CA GLN A 174 -10.79 0.29 8.95
C GLN A 174 -11.08 -1.20 8.91
N ARG A 175 -11.32 -1.79 7.73
CA ARG A 175 -11.57 -3.23 7.60
C ARG A 175 -10.30 -4.07 7.62
N LEU A 176 -9.16 -3.49 7.26
CA LEU A 176 -7.84 -4.07 7.52
C LEU A 176 -7.45 -4.07 9.00
N SER A 177 -8.18 -3.30 9.81
CA SER A 177 -8.02 -3.19 11.25
C SER A 177 -9.14 -3.99 11.93
N THR A 178 -9.17 -5.33 11.74
CA THR A 178 -10.22 -6.15 12.36
C THR A 178 -9.74 -6.80 13.67
N PRO A 179 -10.55 -6.72 14.74
CA PRO A 179 -10.23 -7.23 16.08
C PRO A 179 -10.25 -8.76 16.20
N TYR A 180 -10.37 -9.49 15.08
CA TYR A 180 -10.58 -10.94 15.08
C TYR A 180 -9.29 -11.76 14.93
N LYS A 181 -8.13 -11.11 14.77
CA LYS A 181 -6.82 -11.78 14.73
C LYS A 181 -5.85 -11.09 15.70
N LYS A 182 -5.60 -11.74 16.85
CA LYS A 182 -4.79 -11.28 18.00
C LYS A 182 -3.33 -10.83 17.71
N LYS A 183 -2.88 -10.77 16.45
CA LYS A 183 -1.47 -10.51 16.08
C LYS A 183 -1.25 -9.12 15.45
N TYR A 184 -2.24 -8.53 14.78
CA TYR A 184 -2.17 -7.19 14.16
C TYR A 184 -3.55 -6.53 14.24
N ASP A 185 -3.69 -5.47 15.06
CA ASP A 185 -4.96 -4.79 15.33
C ASP A 185 -5.31 -3.76 14.23
N THR A 186 -4.29 -3.25 13.52
CA THR A 186 -4.43 -2.30 12.40
C THR A 186 -3.48 -2.62 11.26
N MET A 187 -3.73 -2.04 10.08
CA MET A 187 -2.77 -2.15 8.97
C MET A 187 -1.40 -1.56 9.32
N TYR A 188 -1.35 -0.57 10.23
CA TYR A 188 -0.11 0.09 10.66
C TYR A 188 0.75 -0.80 11.56
N ASP A 189 0.19 -1.93 12.03
CA ASP A 189 0.96 -2.91 12.81
C ASP A 189 1.84 -3.78 11.93
N ASN A 190 1.65 -3.74 10.60
CA ASN A 190 2.61 -4.35 9.68
C ASN A 190 3.94 -3.58 9.71
N ASP A 191 5.05 -4.30 9.52
CA ASP A 191 6.37 -3.67 9.39
C ASP A 191 6.48 -2.86 8.09
N TYR A 192 5.84 -3.37 7.03
CA TYR A 192 5.76 -2.75 5.73
C TYR A 192 4.35 -2.86 5.16
N VAL A 193 3.79 -1.73 4.72
CA VAL A 193 2.53 -1.69 3.99
C VAL A 193 2.78 -1.05 2.65
N PHE A 194 2.40 -1.77 1.61
CA PHE A 194 2.32 -1.27 0.27
C PHE A 194 0.87 -1.07 -0.15
N PHE A 195 0.44 0.16 -0.42
CA PHE A 195 -0.87 0.47 -0.97
C PHE A 195 -0.74 0.94 -2.41
N PHE A 196 -1.32 0.29 -3.40
CA PHE A 196 -1.16 0.68 -4.81
C PHE A 196 -2.41 0.41 -5.61
N GLY A 197 -2.47 0.92 -6.84
CA GLY A 197 -3.61 0.68 -7.72
C GLY A 197 -4.07 1.88 -8.55
N ASP A 198 -5.29 1.78 -9.05
CA ASP A 198 -6.01 2.91 -9.66
C ASP A 198 -6.77 3.67 -8.56
N LEU A 199 -6.06 4.62 -7.95
CA LEU A 199 -6.60 5.42 -6.86
C LEU A 199 -7.52 6.53 -7.37
N ASN A 200 -7.55 6.78 -8.68
CA ASN A 200 -8.49 7.69 -9.31
C ASN A 200 -8.46 9.15 -8.82
N TYR A 201 -7.44 9.60 -8.08
CA TYR A 201 -7.22 11.02 -7.80
C TYR A 201 -6.81 11.75 -9.09
N ARG A 202 -7.31 12.97 -9.24
CA ARG A 202 -7.18 13.76 -10.48
C ARG A 202 -6.42 15.03 -10.21
N ILE A 203 -6.09 15.76 -11.27
CA ILE A 203 -5.68 17.15 -11.16
C ILE A 203 -6.93 17.97 -10.80
N GLU A 204 -6.85 18.75 -9.71
CA GLU A 204 -7.94 19.58 -9.20
C GLU A 204 -8.11 20.82 -10.08
N LEU A 205 -9.13 20.79 -10.93
CA LEU A 205 -9.34 21.82 -11.94
C LEU A 205 -10.00 23.08 -11.40
N ASN A 206 -10.55 23.05 -10.18
CA ASN A 206 -11.09 24.25 -9.56
C ASN A 206 -10.00 25.31 -9.29
N TYR A 207 -8.72 24.90 -9.24
CA TYR A 207 -7.58 25.81 -9.28
C TYR A 207 -7.28 26.38 -10.68
N LEU A 208 -7.87 25.85 -11.76
CA LEU A 208 -7.78 26.46 -13.12
C LEU A 208 -8.71 27.67 -13.29
N LYS A 209 -9.53 27.99 -12.28
CA LYS A 209 -10.17 29.31 -12.17
C LYS A 209 -9.15 30.40 -11.77
N ASN A 210 -7.95 30.00 -11.35
CA ASN A 210 -6.82 30.90 -11.22
C ASN A 210 -6.29 31.22 -12.63
N PRO A 211 -6.18 32.50 -13.04
CA PRO A 211 -5.65 32.88 -14.36
C PRO A 211 -4.23 32.37 -14.64
N SER A 212 -3.50 31.92 -13.61
CA SER A 212 -2.13 31.42 -13.70
C SER A 212 -2.00 29.98 -14.23
N LEU A 213 -3.08 29.18 -14.26
CA LEU A 213 -3.05 27.80 -14.76
C LEU A 213 -4.29 27.53 -15.62
N THR A 214 -4.24 27.89 -16.90
CA THR A 214 -5.27 27.53 -17.88
C THR A 214 -5.10 26.08 -18.35
N ILE A 215 -6.12 25.52 -19.02
CA ILE A 215 -5.99 24.20 -19.66
C ILE A 215 -4.81 24.21 -20.64
N SER A 216 -4.65 25.25 -21.45
CA SER A 216 -3.51 25.40 -22.37
C SER A 216 -2.16 25.40 -21.63
N ARG A 217 -2.07 26.07 -20.48
CA ARG A 217 -0.84 26.05 -19.67
C ARG A 217 -0.56 24.66 -19.11
N LEU A 218 -1.57 23.97 -18.56
CA LEU A 218 -1.44 22.59 -18.09
C LEU A 218 -0.92 21.68 -19.21
N MET A 219 -1.47 21.81 -20.42
CA MET A 219 -1.06 21.06 -21.60
C MET A 219 0.42 21.27 -21.93
N ASN A 220 0.84 22.54 -21.97
CA ASN A 220 2.23 22.88 -22.21
C ASN A 220 3.16 22.29 -21.14
N LEU A 221 2.80 22.40 -19.86
CA LEU A 221 3.58 21.85 -18.76
C LEU A 221 3.73 20.32 -18.85
N LEU A 222 2.66 19.61 -19.21
CA LEU A 222 2.69 18.15 -19.37
C LEU A 222 3.53 17.74 -20.60
N ASN A 223 3.40 18.45 -21.72
CA ASN A 223 4.16 18.15 -22.94
C ASN A 223 5.65 18.49 -22.83
N THR A 224 6.01 19.45 -21.98
CA THR A 224 7.41 19.86 -21.74
C THR A 224 8.04 19.15 -20.54
N ASN A 225 7.43 18.06 -20.06
CA ASN A 225 7.89 17.27 -18.90
C ASN A 225 8.04 18.07 -17.60
N GLN A 226 7.35 19.21 -17.47
CA GLN A 226 7.35 20.05 -16.26
C GLN A 226 6.36 19.54 -15.22
N HIS A 227 6.37 18.24 -14.95
CA HIS A 227 5.41 17.54 -14.09
C HIS A 227 5.39 18.10 -12.67
N GLN A 228 6.55 18.51 -12.15
CA GLN A 228 6.69 19.10 -10.81
C GLN A 228 5.84 20.35 -10.60
N LEU A 229 5.56 21.11 -11.67
CA LEU A 229 4.70 22.29 -11.60
C LEU A 229 3.20 21.93 -11.54
N VAL A 230 2.85 20.69 -11.89
CA VAL A 230 1.46 20.20 -11.90
C VAL A 230 1.12 19.42 -10.64
N LEU A 231 2.09 18.73 -10.02
CA LEU A 231 1.91 17.94 -8.80
C LEU A 231 1.26 18.68 -7.61
N PRO A 232 1.46 20.00 -7.39
CA PRO A 232 0.75 20.74 -6.35
C PRO A 232 -0.78 20.74 -6.54
N PHE A 233 -1.27 20.54 -7.76
CA PHE A 233 -2.69 20.50 -8.11
C PHE A 233 -3.25 19.08 -8.13
N ASP A 234 -2.43 18.05 -7.88
CA ASP A 234 -2.89 16.68 -7.78
C ASP A 234 -3.71 16.48 -6.50
N GLN A 235 -4.93 15.97 -6.63
CA GLN A 235 -5.86 15.78 -5.52
C GLN A 235 -5.27 14.87 -4.45
N LEU A 236 -4.55 13.79 -4.79
CA LEU A 236 -3.95 12.93 -3.76
C LEU A 236 -2.94 13.72 -2.93
N ASN A 237 -2.05 14.48 -3.57
CA ASN A 237 -1.08 15.32 -2.87
C ASN A 237 -1.75 16.36 -1.98
N ILE A 238 -2.83 16.99 -2.45
CA ILE A 238 -3.62 17.94 -1.68
C ILE A 238 -4.24 17.25 -0.44
N GLU A 239 -4.88 16.09 -0.62
CA GLU A 239 -5.53 15.36 0.46
C GLU A 239 -4.53 14.81 1.49
N ARG A 240 -3.35 14.36 1.04
CA ARG A 240 -2.22 13.92 1.87
C ARG A 240 -1.65 15.07 2.71
N LYS A 241 -1.36 16.22 2.09
CA LYS A 241 -0.87 17.42 2.80
C LYS A 241 -1.85 17.92 3.85
N ARG A 242 -3.15 17.77 3.59
CA ARG A 242 -4.22 18.10 4.54
C ARG A 242 -4.48 17.00 5.58
N GLY A 243 -3.69 15.93 5.57
CA GLY A 243 -3.74 14.85 6.56
C GLY A 243 -5.02 14.02 6.53
N ARG A 244 -5.76 13.99 5.42
CA ARG A 244 -7.06 13.28 5.34
C ARG A 244 -6.95 11.82 4.88
N VAL A 245 -5.86 11.50 4.20
CA VAL A 245 -5.58 10.17 3.63
C VAL A 245 -4.08 9.91 3.71
N PHE A 246 -3.72 8.62 3.78
CA PHE A 246 -2.33 8.17 3.66
C PHE A 246 -1.37 8.85 4.64
N ASN A 247 -1.81 9.11 5.87
CA ASN A 247 -0.95 9.60 6.94
C ASN A 247 0.14 8.57 7.25
N GLY A 248 1.40 9.01 7.34
CA GLY A 248 2.56 8.13 7.52
C GLY A 248 3.00 7.39 6.24
N PHE A 249 2.23 7.45 5.15
CA PHE A 249 2.64 6.92 3.86
C PHE A 249 3.53 7.89 3.12
N GLN A 250 4.43 7.30 2.35
CA GLN A 250 5.37 8.02 1.54
C GLN A 250 5.14 7.64 0.06
N GLU A 251 5.19 8.62 -0.86
CA GLU A 251 5.02 8.47 -2.32
C GLU A 251 6.19 9.11 -3.04
N GLY A 252 6.67 8.46 -4.10
CA GLY A 252 7.95 8.72 -4.72
C GLY A 252 7.93 9.97 -5.53
N GLU A 253 9.13 10.45 -5.89
CA GLU A 253 9.21 11.53 -6.84
C GLU A 253 8.57 11.11 -8.19
N VAL A 254 7.51 11.80 -8.57
CA VAL A 254 6.82 11.55 -9.84
C VAL A 254 7.57 12.26 -10.96
N LYS A 255 8.37 11.49 -11.71
CA LYS A 255 9.13 11.97 -12.88
C LYS A 255 8.47 11.64 -14.23
N PHE A 256 7.35 10.93 -14.20
CA PHE A 256 6.65 10.45 -15.39
C PHE A 256 5.38 11.24 -15.67
N SER A 257 4.97 11.27 -16.94
CA SER A 257 3.75 11.95 -17.38
C SER A 257 2.50 11.29 -16.78
N PRO A 258 1.38 12.03 -16.67
CA PRO A 258 0.06 11.49 -16.34
C PRO A 258 -0.23 10.16 -17.04
N THR A 259 -0.73 9.17 -16.30
CA THR A 259 -0.93 7.80 -16.80
C THR A 259 -2.32 7.55 -17.38
N TYR A 260 -3.19 8.56 -17.40
CA TYR A 260 -4.51 8.53 -18.00
C TYR A 260 -4.95 9.98 -18.28
N LYS A 261 -5.77 10.29 -19.28
CA LYS A 261 -6.41 9.42 -20.28
C LYS A 261 -5.69 9.56 -21.61
N TYR A 262 -5.13 8.48 -22.13
CA TYR A 262 -4.63 8.45 -23.51
C TYR A 262 -5.77 8.06 -24.46
N TYR A 263 -5.67 8.45 -25.74
CA TYR A 263 -6.44 7.77 -26.77
C TYR A 263 -5.97 6.32 -26.82
N VAL A 264 -6.96 5.42 -26.90
CA VAL A 264 -6.73 4.00 -27.14
C VAL A 264 -5.81 3.85 -28.36
N ASP A 265 -4.79 3.00 -28.24
CA ASP A 265 -3.81 2.67 -29.29
C ASP A 265 -2.84 3.80 -29.68
N THR A 266 -2.71 4.82 -28.82
CA THR A 266 -1.65 5.84 -28.95
C THR A 266 -0.93 6.05 -27.60
N PHE A 267 0.41 6.10 -27.60
CA PHE A 267 1.21 6.35 -26.39
C PHE A 267 1.48 7.85 -26.14
N ASP A 268 1.12 8.71 -27.11
CA ASP A 268 1.52 10.11 -27.12
C ASP A 268 0.38 11.12 -27.22
N SER A 269 -0.86 10.66 -27.42
CA SER A 269 -2.00 11.56 -27.52
C SER A 269 -2.97 11.36 -26.36
N PHE A 270 -3.13 12.39 -25.54
CA PHE A 270 -4.10 12.43 -24.46
C PHE A 270 -5.51 12.70 -25.02
N ASN A 271 -6.52 11.95 -24.56
CA ASN A 271 -7.91 12.13 -24.97
C ASN A 271 -8.64 13.12 -24.07
N PHE A 272 -8.61 14.39 -24.46
CA PHE A 272 -9.24 15.50 -23.72
C PHE A 272 -10.73 15.66 -23.98
N SER A 273 -11.28 15.08 -25.05
CA SER A 273 -12.69 15.28 -25.44
C SER A 273 -13.67 14.65 -24.45
N LYS A 274 -13.21 13.68 -23.65
CA LYS A 274 -14.05 13.02 -22.63
C LYS A 274 -13.64 13.35 -21.19
N ARG A 275 -12.35 13.54 -20.89
CA ARG A 275 -11.81 13.82 -19.53
C ARG A 275 -10.42 14.47 -19.58
N ILE A 276 -10.04 15.21 -18.55
CA ILE A 276 -8.71 15.80 -18.42
C ILE A 276 -7.70 14.75 -17.90
N PRO A 277 -6.49 14.65 -18.47
CA PRO A 277 -5.43 13.77 -17.99
C PRO A 277 -4.98 14.05 -16.55
N GLY A 278 -4.28 13.09 -15.96
CA GLY A 278 -3.89 13.04 -14.55
C GLY A 278 -3.19 11.72 -14.22
N TRP A 279 -2.78 11.56 -12.97
CA TRP A 279 -2.12 10.34 -12.48
C TRP A 279 -3.15 9.45 -11.80
N TYR A 280 -3.83 8.62 -12.58
CA TYR A 280 -4.95 7.80 -12.11
C TYR A 280 -4.43 6.48 -11.51
N HIS A 281 -3.40 5.91 -12.14
CA HIS A 281 -2.56 4.86 -11.55
C HIS A 281 -1.57 5.52 -10.61
N LYS A 282 -1.77 5.34 -9.30
CA LYS A 282 -0.82 5.77 -8.28
C LYS A 282 -0.55 4.59 -7.36
N PRO A 283 0.65 3.98 -7.41
CA PRO A 283 1.10 3.17 -6.31
C PRO A 283 1.36 4.08 -5.10
N VAL A 284 0.46 4.11 -4.10
CA VAL A 284 0.72 4.81 -2.82
C VAL A 284 1.52 3.92 -1.86
N SER A 285 2.70 3.59 -2.34
CA SER A 285 3.88 2.97 -1.74
C SER A 285 4.62 2.33 -2.93
N ALA A 286 5.17 3.15 -3.79
CA ALA A 286 6.51 3.59 -3.49
C ALA A 286 6.57 5.07 -3.18
N LEU A 287 7.13 5.43 -2.03
CA LEU A 287 8.18 6.45 -2.02
C LEU A 287 9.38 5.87 -2.78
N PHE A 288 9.60 6.31 -4.02
CA PHE A 288 10.98 6.53 -4.45
C PHE A 288 11.60 7.57 -3.52
N THR A 289 12.72 7.23 -2.88
CA THR A 289 13.69 8.24 -2.48
C THR A 289 15.01 7.95 -3.19
N ILE A 290 15.30 8.77 -4.22
CA ILE A 290 16.57 9.41 -4.62
C ILE A 290 17.77 8.47 -4.97
N ASN A 291 18.41 8.47 -6.16
CA ASN A 291 19.00 9.59 -6.92
C ASN A 291 19.31 9.30 -8.44
N PHE A 292 19.29 10.38 -9.27
CA PHE A 292 19.88 10.71 -10.61
C PHE A 292 19.99 9.68 -11.80
N ILE A 293 19.27 9.79 -12.97
CA ILE A 293 19.38 10.61 -14.25
C ILE A 293 19.91 9.76 -15.47
N PRO A 294 19.55 9.91 -16.79
CA PRO A 294 18.35 10.35 -17.58
C PRO A 294 17.97 9.33 -18.73
N PRO A 295 17.32 9.71 -19.87
CA PRO A 295 15.91 10.06 -20.11
C PRO A 295 15.14 9.01 -20.98
N ASN A 296 13.82 9.19 -21.07
CA ASN A 296 12.84 8.49 -21.92
C ASN A 296 12.48 7.05 -21.52
N ILE A 297 11.39 6.87 -20.76
CA ILE A 297 10.40 5.78 -20.92
C ILE A 297 9.12 6.19 -20.16
N LYS A 298 7.96 6.12 -20.85
CA LYS A 298 6.62 6.30 -20.28
C LYS A 298 6.04 4.93 -19.88
N THR A 299 6.30 4.47 -18.66
CA THR A 299 5.54 3.39 -17.98
C THR A 299 5.74 3.49 -16.47
N THR A 300 4.71 3.18 -15.66
CA THR A 300 4.78 3.27 -14.19
C THR A 300 4.99 1.91 -13.56
N ASN A 301 6.25 1.47 -13.50
CA ASN A 301 6.66 0.43 -12.56
C ASN A 301 7.76 0.98 -11.67
N VAL A 302 7.70 0.58 -10.40
CA VAL A 302 8.60 1.08 -9.37
C VAL A 302 9.26 -0.10 -8.68
N THR A 303 10.58 -0.18 -8.81
CA THR A 303 11.42 -1.05 -7.98
C THR A 303 11.78 -0.28 -6.70
N ILE A 304 11.47 -0.85 -5.53
CA ILE A 304 11.75 -0.28 -4.21
C ILE A 304 12.74 -1.18 -3.49
N ASN A 305 13.94 -0.67 -3.20
CA ASN A 305 14.88 -1.38 -2.33
C ASN A 305 14.51 -1.10 -0.88
N ILE A 306 14.07 -2.13 -0.14
CA ILE A 306 13.79 -2.01 1.30
C ILE A 306 15.00 -2.48 2.08
N LYS A 307 15.68 -1.53 2.73
CA LYS A 307 16.65 -1.88 3.77
C LYS A 307 15.91 -2.30 5.04
N ILE A 308 15.97 -3.60 5.34
CA ILE A 308 15.43 -4.18 6.57
C ILE A 308 16.48 -4.01 7.66
N ASP A 309 16.30 -2.98 8.50
CA ASP A 309 17.18 -2.69 9.62
C ASP A 309 16.76 -3.43 10.89
N LYS A 310 17.68 -4.24 11.44
CA LYS A 310 17.49 -4.96 12.72
C LYS A 310 17.12 -4.01 13.88
N TRP A 311 17.58 -2.76 13.83
CA TRP A 311 17.29 -1.73 14.85
C TRP A 311 15.84 -1.25 14.87
N ARG A 312 15.08 -1.42 13.78
CA ARG A 312 13.68 -0.98 13.69
C ARG A 312 12.75 -1.86 14.52
N VAL A 313 13.05 -3.15 14.65
CA VAL A 313 12.34 -4.09 15.52
C VAL A 313 12.48 -3.67 16.98
N VAL A 314 13.69 -3.33 17.42
CA VAL A 314 13.96 -2.83 18.78
C VAL A 314 13.20 -1.53 19.05
N LYS A 315 13.19 -0.58 18.09
CA LYS A 315 12.40 0.66 18.21
C LYS A 315 10.89 0.40 18.23
N LYS A 316 10.38 -0.58 17.49
CA LYS A 316 8.95 -0.95 17.46
C LYS A 316 8.53 -1.59 18.79
N VAL A 317 9.36 -2.45 19.38
CA VAL A 317 9.13 -3.04 20.71
C VAL A 317 9.12 -1.94 21.77
N ILE A 318 10.13 -1.06 21.80
CA ILE A 318 10.20 0.05 22.75
C ILE A 318 9.02 1.03 22.54
N GLY A 319 8.71 1.36 21.28
CA GLY A 319 7.61 2.24 20.90
C GLY A 319 6.26 1.69 21.35
N ASN A 320 5.98 0.40 21.08
CA ASN A 320 4.74 -0.28 21.49
C ASN A 320 4.61 -0.38 23.02
N ILE A 321 5.72 -0.59 23.74
CA ILE A 321 5.74 -0.53 25.20
C ILE A 321 5.37 0.90 25.64
N PHE A 322 5.96 1.92 25.04
CA PHE A 322 5.73 3.31 25.39
C PHE A 322 4.29 3.77 25.09
N THR A 323 3.71 3.42 23.93
CA THR A 323 2.31 3.72 23.61
C THR A 323 1.33 2.95 24.49
N ARG A 324 1.63 1.70 24.86
CA ARG A 324 0.80 0.95 25.82
C ARG A 324 0.86 1.54 27.22
N ILE A 325 2.04 1.95 27.69
CA ILE A 325 2.20 2.63 28.97
C ILE A 325 1.49 3.99 28.95
N ALA A 326 1.68 4.80 27.90
CA ALA A 326 1.01 6.09 27.76
C ALA A 326 -0.50 5.94 27.67
N GLY A 327 -1.01 4.94 26.95
CA GLY A 327 -2.44 4.63 26.87
C GLY A 327 -3.01 4.16 28.21
N LEU A 328 -2.27 3.33 28.96
CA LEU A 328 -2.64 2.89 30.30
C LEU A 328 -2.66 4.07 31.29
N LEU A 329 -1.64 4.93 31.26
CA LEU A 329 -1.56 6.14 32.08
C LEU A 329 -2.68 7.11 31.73
N TRP A 330 -2.96 7.32 30.44
CA TRP A 330 -4.09 8.14 30.00
C TRP A 330 -5.43 7.54 30.40
N TRP A 331 -5.59 6.22 30.38
CA TRP A 331 -6.81 5.58 30.84
C TRP A 331 -6.99 5.72 32.36
N LEU A 332 -5.93 5.45 33.13
CA LEU A 332 -5.88 5.53 34.60
C LEU A 332 -6.07 6.97 35.11
N PHE A 333 -5.47 7.97 34.47
CA PHE A 333 -5.45 9.36 34.95
C PHE A 333 -6.29 10.33 34.12
N GLY A 334 -6.62 9.99 32.88
CA GLY A 334 -7.37 10.84 31.95
C GLY A 334 -8.86 10.50 31.85
N THR A 335 -9.34 9.42 32.48
CA THR A 335 -10.77 9.07 32.49
C THR A 335 -11.32 9.02 33.92
N ARG A 336 -12.57 9.49 34.11
CA ARG A 336 -13.26 9.43 35.41
C ARG A 336 -13.37 8.00 35.98
N ARG A 337 -13.45 6.98 35.11
CA ARG A 337 -13.49 5.56 35.52
C ARG A 337 -12.11 5.06 35.97
N GLY A 338 -11.05 5.39 35.21
CA GLY A 338 -9.69 5.01 35.58
C GLY A 338 -9.23 5.63 36.91
N ILE A 339 -9.56 6.91 37.13
CA ILE A 339 -9.21 7.61 38.38
C ILE A 339 -9.88 6.92 39.58
N LYS A 340 -11.17 6.57 39.47
CA LYS A 340 -11.89 5.84 40.53
C LYS A 340 -11.23 4.48 40.82
N LEU A 341 -10.84 3.74 39.79
CA LEU A 341 -10.18 2.44 39.96
C LEU A 341 -8.80 2.57 40.62
N PHE A 342 -8.02 3.59 40.23
CA PHE A 342 -6.72 3.90 40.81
C PHE A 342 -6.81 4.18 42.31
N PHE A 343 -7.79 4.99 42.73
CA PHE A 343 -8.03 5.26 44.15
C PHE A 343 -8.44 3.99 44.92
N VAL A 344 -9.33 3.16 44.36
CA VAL A 344 -9.75 1.89 44.97
C VAL A 344 -8.55 0.95 45.17
N LEU A 345 -7.65 0.88 44.18
CA LEU A 345 -6.46 0.03 44.24
C LEU A 345 -5.48 0.53 45.31
N ILE A 346 -5.21 1.83 45.35
CA ILE A 346 -4.34 2.45 46.36
C ILE A 346 -4.92 2.26 47.76
N THR A 347 -6.23 2.49 47.95
CA THR A 347 -6.86 2.25 49.25
C THR A 347 -6.75 0.79 49.67
N SER A 348 -6.91 -0.16 48.73
CA SER A 348 -6.78 -1.59 49.03
C SER A 348 -5.36 -1.99 49.40
N ILE A 349 -4.34 -1.41 48.73
CA ILE A 349 -2.93 -1.61 49.05
C ILE A 349 -2.60 -1.03 50.43
N LEU A 350 -3.04 0.19 50.72
CA LEU A 350 -2.82 0.84 52.01
C LEU A 350 -3.49 0.09 53.16
N ILE A 351 -4.72 -0.39 52.95
CA ILE A 351 -5.44 -1.24 53.91
C ILE A 351 -4.66 -2.55 54.13
N SER A 352 -4.23 -3.21 53.07
CA SER A 352 -3.45 -4.46 53.18
C SER A 352 -2.12 -4.24 53.90
N TRP A 353 -1.41 -3.14 53.59
CA TRP A 353 -0.17 -2.75 54.25
C TRP A 353 -0.39 -2.43 55.74
N TYR A 354 -1.49 -1.77 56.08
CA TYR A 354 -1.88 -1.50 57.47
C TYR A 354 -2.15 -2.79 58.25
N PHE A 355 -2.89 -3.74 57.69
CA PHE A 355 -3.14 -5.03 58.33
C PHE A 355 -1.88 -5.88 58.49
N ILE A 356 -0.98 -5.87 57.50
CA ILE A 356 0.33 -6.53 57.59
C ILE A 356 1.14 -5.93 58.75
N ASN A 357 1.19 -4.60 58.88
CA ASN A 357 1.90 -3.95 59.98
C ASN A 357 1.27 -4.26 61.35
N LEU A 358 -0.07 -4.28 61.46
CA LEU A 358 -0.75 -4.68 62.68
C LEU A 358 -0.44 -6.13 63.08
N LEU A 359 -0.39 -7.05 62.11
CA LEU A 359 0.00 -8.44 62.34
C LEU A 359 1.45 -8.55 62.82
N LEU A 360 2.37 -7.77 62.23
CA LEU A 360 3.77 -7.72 62.63
C LEU A 360 3.96 -7.15 64.04
N ILE A 361 3.18 -6.12 64.43
CA ILE A 361 3.19 -5.55 65.80
C ILE A 361 2.66 -6.58 66.81
N LYS A 362 1.56 -7.28 66.49
CA LYS A 362 0.98 -8.32 67.36
C LYS A 362 1.91 -9.53 67.53
N TYR A 363 2.74 -9.83 66.54
CA TYR A 363 3.76 -10.88 66.63
C TYR A 363 4.98 -10.47 67.49
N ARG A 364 5.33 -9.18 67.54
CA ARG A 364 6.42 -8.66 68.38
C ARG A 364 6.06 -8.47 69.85
N GLY A 365 4.78 -8.46 70.22
CA GLY A 365 4.31 -8.35 71.61
C GLY A 365 4.15 -9.70 72.34
N LYS A 366 4.60 -10.81 71.75
CA LYS A 366 4.50 -12.18 72.29
C LYS A 366 5.86 -12.87 72.50
N SER A 367 6.97 -12.13 72.41
CA SER A 367 8.31 -12.62 72.76
C SER A 367 8.68 -12.23 74.19
#